data_AF-A0A7X6UQ52-F1
#
_entry.id   AF-A0A7X6UQ52-F1
#
_cell.length_a   1.000
_cell.length_b   1.000
_cell.length_c   1.000
_cell.angle_alpha   90.00
_cell.angle_beta   90.00
_cell.angle_gamma   90.00
#
_symmetry.space_group_name_H-M   'P 1'
#
loop_
_entity.id
_entity.type
_entity.pdbx_description
1 polymer ?
#
loop_
_entity_poly.entity_id
_entity_poly.type
_entity_poly.pdbx_seq_one_letter_code
_entity_poly.pdbx_strand_id
1 'polypeptide(L)'
;MSDKIIMLYVVLTAVAAIAAVFIRRAIGYRRRVKETIGEGLSPEEINIGVTGEEASRKTGNYYRDYFFHPADSSTENAKDVLIQPKYHARIKAIVRNARKKGIPVTIFSYMDNVLEHHFHSFGEDITDLHLNRDDSH
;
A
#
# COMPACT_ATOMS: atom_id res chain seq x y z
N MET A 1 -49.64 27.16 -7.60
CA MET A 1 -48.38 26.85 -8.31
C MET A 1 -47.15 27.28 -7.50
N SER A 2 -47.24 28.35 -6.71
CA SER A 2 -46.19 28.86 -5.81
C SER A 2 -45.63 27.82 -4.84
N ASP A 3 -46.46 27.00 -4.19
CA ASP A 3 -45.99 26.15 -3.07
C ASP A 3 -45.09 25.00 -3.52
N LYS A 4 -45.36 24.43 -4.70
CA LYS A 4 -44.50 23.41 -5.31
C LYS A 4 -43.15 24.00 -5.75
N ILE A 5 -43.15 25.24 -6.21
CA ILE A 5 -41.95 25.97 -6.59
C ILE A 5 -41.11 26.31 -5.35
N ILE A 6 -41.74 26.77 -4.26
CA ILE A 6 -41.07 27.06 -2.99
C ILE A 6 -40.44 25.79 -2.40
N MET A 7 -41.18 24.68 -2.39
CA MET A 7 -40.66 23.40 -1.88
C MET A 7 -39.47 22.90 -2.71
N LEU A 8 -39.51 23.08 -4.04
CA LEU A 8 -38.40 22.74 -4.93
C LEU A 8 -37.13 23.56 -4.65
N TYR A 9 -37.26 24.87 -4.38
CA TYR A 9 -36.12 25.72 -4.04
C TYR A 9 -35.50 25.36 -2.68
N VAL A 10 -36.31 24.98 -1.68
CA VAL A 10 -35.81 24.55 -0.37
C VAL A 10 -35.01 23.24 -0.51
N VAL A 11 -35.50 22.28 -1.29
CA VAL A 11 -34.77 21.02 -1.53
C VAL A 11 -33.47 21.27 -2.30
N LEU A 12 -33.49 22.12 -3.33
CA LEU A 12 -32.29 22.48 -4.11
C LEU A 12 -31.21 23.13 -3.25
N THR A 13 -31.59 24.06 -2.37
CA THR A 13 -30.64 24.76 -1.50
C THR A 13 -30.05 23.84 -0.43
N ALA A 14 -30.84 22.92 0.12
CA ALA A 14 -30.34 21.91 1.06
C ALA A 14 -29.30 20.97 0.41
N VAL A 15 -29.56 20.50 -0.81
CA VAL A 15 -28.63 19.65 -1.56
C VAL A 15 -27.34 20.42 -1.91
N ALA A 16 -27.46 21.67 -2.33
CA ALA A 16 -26.31 22.51 -2.64
C ALA A 16 -25.43 22.80 -1.41
N ALA A 17 -26.05 23.01 -0.23
CA ALA A 17 -25.32 23.20 1.02
C ALA A 17 -24.54 21.95 1.43
N ILE A 18 -25.15 20.76 1.31
CA ILE A 18 -24.50 19.48 1.57
C ILE A 18 -23.32 19.28 0.61
N ALA A 19 -23.53 19.50 -0.69
CA ALA A 19 -22.47 19.40 -1.69
C ALA A 19 -21.30 20.37 -1.40
N ALA A 20 -21.59 21.61 -0.99
CA ALA A 20 -20.58 22.60 -0.63
C ALA A 20 -19.73 22.17 0.57
N VAL A 21 -20.31 21.47 1.56
CA VAL A 21 -19.58 20.91 2.70
C VAL A 21 -18.64 19.79 2.25
N PHE A 22 -19.09 18.89 1.38
CA PHE A 22 -18.23 17.83 0.81
C PHE A 22 -17.09 18.41 -0.04
N ILE A 23 -17.38 19.42 -0.86
CA ILE A 23 -16.37 20.12 -1.67
C ILE A 23 -15.35 20.83 -0.77
N ARG A 24 -15.77 21.56 0.27
CA ARG A 24 -14.85 22.19 1.23
C ARG A 24 -13.99 21.15 1.95
N ARG A 25 -14.57 20.01 2.34
CA ARG A 25 -13.83 18.90 2.98
C ARG A 25 -12.83 18.26 2.02
N ALA A 26 -13.17 18.09 0.74
CA ALA A 26 -12.30 17.57 -0.30
C ALA A 26 -11.15 18.54 -0.66
N ILE A 27 -11.42 19.85 -0.71
CA ILE A 27 -10.41 20.88 -0.94
C ILE A 27 -9.44 20.96 0.25
N GLY A 28 -9.95 20.89 1.49
CA GLY A 28 -9.13 20.87 2.70
C GLY A 28 -8.23 19.63 2.80
N TYR A 29 -8.73 18.46 2.38
CA TYR A 29 -7.93 17.24 2.23
C TYR A 29 -6.83 17.41 1.19
N ARG A 30 -7.14 17.93 0.00
CA ARG A 30 -6.16 18.20 -1.06
C ARG A 30 -5.07 19.20 -0.64
N ARG A 31 -5.38 20.17 0.22
CA ARG A 31 -4.39 21.15 0.69
C ARG A 31 -3.38 20.55 1.67
N ARG A 32 -3.81 19.65 2.57
CA ARG A 32 -2.90 18.96 3.52
C ARG A 32 -2.05 17.88 2.85
N VAL A 33 -2.56 17.27 1.79
CA VAL A 33 -1.82 16.30 0.96
C VAL A 33 -0.76 17.01 0.11
N LYS A 34 -1.03 18.20 -0.45
CA LYS A 34 -0.04 18.97 -1.23
C LYS A 34 1.15 19.50 -0.42
N GLU A 35 1.00 19.76 0.88
CA GLU A 35 2.09 20.25 1.74
C GLU A 35 2.98 19.11 2.27
N THR A 36 2.50 17.87 2.32
CA THR A 36 3.27 16.69 2.77
C THR A 36 3.80 15.82 1.61
N ILE A 37 3.27 16.02 0.41
CA ILE A 37 3.65 15.29 -0.81
C ILE A 37 4.17 16.32 -1.82
N GLY A 38 5.42 16.73 -1.63
CA GLY A 38 6.22 17.28 -2.72
C GLY A 38 6.34 16.21 -3.80
N GLU A 39 5.72 16.50 -4.93
CA GLU A 39 5.82 15.86 -6.24
C GLU A 39 5.86 14.32 -6.33
N GLY A 40 4.76 13.76 -6.83
CA GLY A 40 4.79 12.54 -7.65
C GLY A 40 4.02 11.34 -7.09
N LEU A 41 2.95 11.01 -7.83
CA LEU A 41 2.19 9.73 -7.90
C LEU A 41 0.88 9.65 -7.09
N SER A 42 -0.19 9.45 -7.85
CA SER A 42 -1.59 9.24 -7.43
C SER A 42 -1.77 7.88 -6.72
N PRO A 43 -2.46 7.81 -5.57
CA PRO A 43 -2.79 6.56 -4.88
C PRO A 43 -4.14 6.00 -5.37
N GLU A 44 -4.16 5.46 -6.58
CA GLU A 44 -5.18 4.60 -7.22
C GLU A 44 -4.43 4.14 -8.48
N GLU A 45 -3.86 2.95 -8.61
CA GLU A 45 -4.39 1.60 -8.44
C GLU A 45 -3.27 0.66 -7.98
N ILE A 46 -3.45 -0.08 -6.88
CA ILE A 46 -2.71 -1.34 -6.64
C ILE A 46 -3.75 -2.34 -6.19
N ASN A 47 -4.47 -2.91 -7.16
CA ASN A 47 -5.35 -4.04 -6.96
C ASN A 47 -4.50 -5.30 -7.23
N ILE A 48 -3.82 -5.80 -6.21
CA ILE A 48 -3.10 -7.08 -6.30
C ILE A 48 -4.14 -8.17 -6.05
N GLY A 49 -4.73 -8.67 -7.14
CA GLY A 49 -5.47 -9.92 -7.13
C GLY A 49 -4.47 -11.06 -6.98
N VAL A 50 -4.50 -11.75 -5.85
CA VAL A 50 -3.91 -13.09 -5.72
C VAL A 50 -5.06 -14.07 -5.73
N THR A 51 -5.22 -14.74 -6.86
CA THR A 51 -6.01 -15.96 -7.01
C THR A 51 -5.12 -17.13 -6.57
N GLY A 52 -5.57 -17.94 -5.62
CA GLY A 52 -4.83 -19.11 -5.14
C GLY A 52 -5.44 -19.61 -3.84
N GLU A 53 -6.24 -20.65 -3.95
CA GLU A 53 -7.05 -21.24 -2.88
C GLU A 53 -6.22 -22.04 -1.86
N GLU A 54 -6.79 -22.12 -0.64
CA GLU A 54 -6.57 -23.15 0.40
C GLU A 54 -5.31 -23.06 1.28
N ALA A 55 -5.36 -22.18 2.29
CA ALA A 55 -4.80 -22.47 3.61
C ALA A 55 -5.77 -22.07 4.73
N SER A 56 -6.28 -23.09 5.39
CA SER A 56 -7.27 -23.11 6.47
C SER A 56 -6.91 -22.27 7.70
N ARG A 57 -7.84 -21.38 8.07
CA ARG A 57 -8.26 -21.01 9.45
C ARG A 57 -7.17 -20.65 10.48
N LYS A 58 -6.65 -19.44 10.33
CA LYS A 58 -6.66 -18.42 11.40
C LYS A 58 -7.19 -17.16 10.70
N THR A 59 -8.15 -16.43 11.25
CA THR A 59 -8.52 -15.10 10.72
C THR A 59 -7.42 -14.08 11.05
N GLY A 60 -6.18 -14.44 10.71
CA GLY A 60 -5.00 -13.59 10.68
C GLY A 60 -4.98 -12.90 9.33
N ASN A 61 -4.54 -11.67 9.33
CA ASN A 61 -4.39 -10.90 8.10
C ASN A 61 -3.26 -11.54 7.28
N TYR A 62 -3.54 -12.11 6.10
CA TYR A 62 -2.54 -12.73 5.21
C TYR A 62 -1.26 -11.91 5.12
N TYR A 63 -1.39 -10.61 4.86
CA TYR A 63 -0.25 -9.70 4.74
C TYR A 63 0.58 -9.62 6.03
N ARG A 64 -0.06 -9.65 7.20
CA ARG A 64 0.66 -9.68 8.48
C ARG A 64 1.47 -10.96 8.61
N ASP A 65 0.88 -12.09 8.26
CA ASP A 65 1.48 -13.39 8.52
C ASP A 65 2.65 -13.65 7.56
N TYR A 66 2.59 -13.13 6.33
CA TYR A 66 3.68 -13.22 5.35
C TYR A 66 4.77 -12.17 5.51
N PHE A 67 4.48 -10.96 5.99
CA PHE A 67 5.48 -9.87 5.98
C PHE A 67 5.93 -9.39 7.36
N PHE A 68 5.24 -9.75 8.44
CA PHE A 68 5.58 -9.29 9.79
C PHE A 68 6.08 -10.39 10.74
N HIS A 69 6.75 -11.40 10.21
CA HIS A 69 7.54 -12.33 11.01
C HIS A 69 9.02 -11.91 11.09
N PRO A 70 9.76 -12.37 12.12
CA PRO A 70 11.21 -12.25 12.14
C PRO A 70 11.81 -12.96 10.92
N ALA A 71 12.88 -12.38 10.37
CA ALA A 71 13.69 -13.05 9.38
C ALA A 71 14.47 -14.21 10.02
N ASP A 72 14.62 -15.30 9.30
CA ASP A 72 15.42 -16.46 9.75
C ASP A 72 16.93 -16.15 9.72
N SER A 73 17.32 -15.13 8.95
CA SER A 73 18.70 -14.70 8.78
C SER A 73 19.14 -13.65 9.81
N SER A 74 20.39 -13.73 10.25
CA SER A 74 21.03 -12.69 11.07
C SER A 74 21.47 -11.51 10.22
N THR A 75 21.38 -10.29 10.77
CA THR A 75 21.91 -9.08 10.13
C THR A 75 23.44 -9.06 10.05
N GLU A 76 24.13 -9.99 10.70
CA GLU A 76 25.61 -10.05 10.76
C GLU A 76 26.26 -10.11 9.38
N ASN A 77 25.63 -10.82 8.42
CA ASN A 77 26.11 -10.94 7.04
C ASN A 77 25.26 -10.16 6.04
N ALA A 78 24.42 -9.25 6.52
CA ALA A 78 23.56 -8.45 5.65
C ALA A 78 24.40 -7.48 4.81
N LYS A 79 23.96 -7.26 3.56
CA LYS A 79 24.54 -6.27 2.66
C LYS A 79 23.62 -5.06 2.55
N ASP A 80 24.22 -3.88 2.46
CA ASP A 80 23.49 -2.65 2.24
C ASP A 80 23.01 -2.56 0.79
N VAL A 81 21.74 -2.18 0.62
CA VAL A 81 21.13 -1.92 -0.69
C VAL A 81 20.59 -0.49 -0.71
N LEU A 82 20.91 0.25 -1.77
CA LEU A 82 20.38 1.59 -1.97
C LEU A 82 18.90 1.51 -2.35
N ILE A 83 18.05 2.14 -1.55
CA ILE A 83 16.61 2.23 -1.79
C ILE A 83 16.25 3.70 -2.03
N GLN A 84 15.44 3.97 -3.05
CA GLN A 84 15.00 5.34 -3.31
C GLN A 84 14.30 5.94 -2.07
N PRO A 85 14.52 7.23 -1.75
CA PRO A 85 13.99 7.85 -0.53
C PRO A 85 12.48 7.67 -0.35
N LYS A 86 11.69 7.74 -1.44
CA LYS A 86 10.24 7.53 -1.40
C LYS A 86 9.84 6.13 -0.92
N TYR A 87 10.58 5.09 -1.29
CA TYR A 87 10.29 3.72 -0.87
C TYR A 87 10.78 3.47 0.54
N HIS A 88 11.97 3.98 0.89
CA HIS A 88 12.48 3.92 2.26
C HIS A 88 11.49 4.57 3.26
N ALA A 89 10.92 5.74 2.92
CA ALA A 89 9.90 6.39 3.74
C ALA A 89 8.63 5.54 3.91
N ARG A 90 8.16 4.89 2.83
CA ARG A 90 7.00 3.99 2.87
C ARG A 90 7.27 2.76 3.73
N ILE A 91 8.40 2.08 3.55
CA ILE A 91 8.82 0.92 4.35
C ILE A 91 8.89 1.29 5.83
N LYS A 92 9.54 2.42 6.14
CA LYS A 92 9.65 2.93 7.52
C LYS A 92 8.27 3.20 8.14
N ALA A 93 7.31 3.73 7.36
CA ALA A 93 5.95 3.97 7.84
C ALA A 93 5.19 2.67 8.13
N ILE A 94 5.31 1.66 7.26
CA ILE A 94 4.71 0.33 7.45
C ILE A 94 5.21 -0.31 8.75
N VAL A 95 6.53 -0.40 8.91
CA VAL A 95 7.16 -0.99 10.10
C VAL A 95 6.80 -0.21 11.37
N ARG A 96 6.79 1.13 11.34
CA ARG A 96 6.34 1.95 12.48
C ARG A 96 4.91 1.63 12.87
N ASN A 97 4.01 1.51 11.90
CA ASN A 97 2.59 1.24 12.17
C ASN A 97 2.37 -0.18 12.70
N ALA A 98 3.13 -1.16 12.21
CA ALA A 98 3.13 -2.53 12.75
C ALA A 98 3.58 -2.54 14.23
N ARG A 99 4.69 -1.87 14.55
CA ARG A 99 5.19 -1.75 15.93
C ARG A 99 4.21 -1.04 16.87
N LYS A 100 3.53 0.00 16.41
CA LYS A 100 2.45 0.67 17.17
C LYS A 100 1.28 -0.27 17.49
N LYS A 101 1.06 -1.29 16.66
CA LYS A 101 0.05 -2.34 16.87
C LYS A 101 0.60 -3.55 17.65
N GLY A 102 1.77 -3.42 18.28
CA GLY A 102 2.38 -4.47 19.09
C GLY A 102 3.07 -5.58 18.29
N ILE A 103 3.34 -5.37 17.00
CA ILE A 103 4.02 -6.35 16.14
C ILE A 103 5.51 -5.99 16.05
N PRO A 104 6.42 -6.79 16.65
CA PRO A 104 7.84 -6.45 16.75
C PRO A 104 8.62 -6.82 15.48
N VAL A 105 8.28 -6.19 14.35
CA VAL A 105 9.01 -6.37 13.08
C VAL A 105 10.06 -5.27 12.88
N THR A 106 11.20 -5.61 12.30
CA THR A 106 12.27 -4.67 11.92
C THR A 106 12.16 -4.29 10.45
N ILE A 107 12.87 -3.22 10.03
CA ILE A 107 12.98 -2.89 8.59
C ILE A 107 13.67 -4.02 7.83
N PHE A 108 14.72 -4.59 8.42
CA PHE A 108 15.44 -5.72 7.85
C PHE A 108 14.50 -6.91 7.61
N SER A 109 13.83 -7.38 8.66
CA SER A 109 12.93 -8.55 8.55
C SER A 109 11.79 -8.30 7.57
N TYR A 110 11.19 -7.10 7.58
CA TYR A 110 10.16 -6.76 6.61
C TYR A 110 10.68 -6.80 5.16
N MET A 111 11.92 -6.37 4.92
CA MET A 111 12.52 -6.41 3.59
C MET A 111 12.93 -7.81 3.17
N ASP A 112 13.46 -8.60 4.09
CA ASP A 112 13.80 -10.01 3.84
C ASP A 112 12.55 -10.78 3.39
N ASN A 113 11.44 -10.66 4.14
CA ASN A 113 10.17 -11.33 3.82
C ASN A 113 9.57 -10.86 2.48
N VAL A 114 9.71 -9.57 2.14
CA VAL A 114 9.26 -9.03 0.84
C VAL A 114 10.07 -9.62 -0.30
N LEU A 115 11.39 -9.73 -0.13
CA LEU A 115 12.28 -10.30 -1.13
C LEU A 115 12.04 -11.81 -1.27
N GLU A 116 11.92 -12.53 -0.16
CA GLU A 116 11.59 -13.96 -0.14
C GLU A 116 10.29 -14.23 -0.91
N HIS A 117 9.21 -13.51 -0.57
CA HIS A 117 7.94 -13.64 -1.28
C HIS A 117 8.09 -13.30 -2.77
N HIS A 118 8.86 -12.28 -3.12
CA HIS A 118 9.08 -11.91 -4.52
C HIS A 118 9.80 -13.02 -5.29
N PHE A 119 10.90 -13.55 -4.75
CA PHE A 119 11.64 -14.64 -5.40
C PHE A 119 10.85 -15.95 -5.43
N HIS A 120 10.03 -16.24 -4.43
CA HIS A 120 9.12 -17.38 -4.47
C HIS A 120 8.07 -17.23 -5.57
N SER A 121 7.50 -16.04 -5.73
CA SER A 121 6.40 -15.79 -6.68
C SER A 121 6.88 -15.69 -8.13
N PHE A 122 8.10 -15.22 -8.37
CA PHE A 122 8.62 -14.91 -9.70
C PHE A 122 9.90 -15.68 -10.05
N GLY A 123 10.28 -16.68 -9.25
CA GLY A 123 11.55 -17.38 -9.40
C GLY A 123 11.72 -18.09 -10.75
N GLU A 124 10.65 -18.68 -11.27
CA GLU A 124 10.65 -19.33 -12.60
C GLU A 124 10.86 -18.30 -13.71
N ASP A 125 10.09 -17.21 -13.71
CA ASP A 125 10.22 -16.12 -14.69
C ASP A 125 11.62 -15.48 -14.67
N ILE A 126 12.17 -15.25 -13.47
CA ILE A 126 13.51 -14.69 -13.28
C ILE A 126 14.55 -15.65 -13.86
N THR A 127 14.42 -16.95 -13.60
CA THR A 127 15.34 -17.98 -14.09
C THR A 127 15.30 -18.07 -15.61
N ASP A 128 14.11 -18.11 -16.20
CA ASP A 128 13.95 -18.23 -17.64
C ASP A 128 14.55 -17.02 -18.38
N LEU A 129 14.32 -15.81 -17.87
CA LEU A 129 14.82 -14.59 -18.49
C LEU A 129 16.33 -14.37 -18.35
N HIS A 130 16.98 -14.92 -17.32
CA HIS A 130 18.35 -14.55 -16.95
C HIS A 130 19.35 -15.70 -16.92
N LEU A 131 18.90 -16.96 -16.87
CA LEU A 131 19.78 -18.13 -16.75
C LEU A 131 19.71 -19.07 -17.96
N ASN A 132 18.61 -19.09 -18.72
CA ASN A 132 18.44 -20.02 -19.85
C ASN A 132 18.77 -19.42 -21.23
N ARG A 133 19.36 -18.21 -21.30
CA ARG A 133 19.55 -17.48 -22.56
C ARG A 133 20.93 -17.65 -23.21
N ASP A 134 21.84 -18.41 -22.58
CA ASP A 134 23.23 -18.56 -23.05
C ASP A 134 23.49 -19.81 -23.91
N ASP A 135 22.51 -20.69 -24.14
CA ASP A 135 22.70 -21.93 -24.91
C ASP A 135 22.38 -21.82 -26.41
N SER A 136 22.24 -20.59 -26.94
CA SER A 136 21.93 -20.38 -28.37
C SER A 136 22.97 -19.53 -29.11
N HIS A 137 24.26 -19.83 -28.95
CA HIS A 137 25.29 -19.29 -29.85
C HIS A 137 26.34 -20.30 -30.29
#